data_AF-A0A9P4KCL2-F1
#
_entry.id   AF-A0A9P4KCL2-F1
#
_cell.length_a   1.000
_cell.length_b   1.000
_cell.length_c   1.000
_cell.angle_alpha   90.00
_cell.angle_beta   90.00
_cell.angle_gamma   90.00
#
_symmetry.space_group_name_H-M   'P 1'
#
loop_
_entity.id
_entity.type
_entity.pdbx_description
1 polymer ?
#
loop_
_entity_poly.entity_id
_entity_poly.type
_entity_poly.pdbx_seq_one_letter_code
_entity_poly.pdbx_strand_id
1 'polypeptide(L)'
;PRSKCHSSAACVKTNILGSTGEYQHFCACRAGYKAEVSHDDPGTLSQWRLLWPGQESRVFVKPGIDCNVLCVDWVMGAGGCHEVPL
;
A
#
# COMPACT_ATOMS: atom_id res chain seq x y z
N PRO A 1 -4.53 -20.40 4.62
CA PRO A 1 -3.97 -19.62 3.48
C PRO A 1 -2.85 -18.68 3.96
N ARG A 2 -1.60 -18.92 3.54
CA ARG A 2 -0.47 -18.02 3.85
C ARG A 2 -0.65 -16.74 3.03
N SER A 3 -0.71 -15.59 3.72
CA SER A 3 -0.61 -14.27 3.10
C SER A 3 0.58 -14.25 2.14
N LYS A 4 0.39 -13.70 0.93
CA LYS A 4 1.48 -13.46 -0.02
C LYS A 4 2.20 -12.14 0.26
N CYS A 5 1.72 -11.36 1.22
CA CYS A 5 2.37 -10.13 1.64
C CYS A 5 3.66 -10.42 2.43
N HIS A 6 4.60 -9.49 2.35
CA HIS A 6 5.74 -9.49 3.26
C HIS A 6 5.28 -9.35 4.72
N SER A 7 6.10 -9.78 5.68
CA SER A 7 5.77 -9.72 7.12
C SER A 7 5.53 -8.31 7.66
N SER A 8 6.08 -7.29 6.98
CA SER A 8 5.88 -5.87 7.29
C SER A 8 4.56 -5.30 6.75
N ALA A 9 3.82 -6.06 5.94
CA ALA A 9 2.58 -5.64 5.32
C ALA A 9 1.41 -6.54 5.73
N ALA A 10 0.24 -5.95 5.95
CA ALA A 10 -0.98 -6.67 6.26
C ALA A 10 -1.77 -6.98 4.98
N CYS A 11 -2.25 -8.21 4.83
CA CYS A 11 -3.23 -8.52 3.80
C CYS A 11 -4.58 -7.92 4.20
N VAL A 12 -5.10 -6.98 3.41
CA VAL A 12 -6.36 -6.30 3.67
C VAL A 12 -7.33 -6.51 2.53
N LYS A 13 -8.58 -6.82 2.88
CA LYS A 13 -9.70 -6.82 1.95
C LYS A 13 -10.06 -5.38 1.62
N THR A 14 -10.05 -5.04 0.34
CA THR A 14 -10.39 -3.71 -0.17
C THR A 14 -11.87 -3.63 -0.57
N ASN A 15 -12.36 -2.42 -0.85
CA ASN A 15 -13.69 -2.19 -1.41
C ASN A 15 -13.74 -2.33 -2.95
N ILE A 16 -12.63 -2.69 -3.60
CA ILE A 16 -12.55 -2.86 -5.05
C ILE A 16 -13.08 -4.24 -5.42
N LEU A 17 -14.10 -4.32 -6.28
CA LEU A 17 -14.55 -5.58 -6.86
C LEU A 17 -13.62 -5.98 -8.02
N GLY A 18 -13.13 -7.21 -7.99
CA GLY A 18 -12.47 -7.83 -9.12
C GLY A 18 -13.45 -8.27 -10.20
N SER A 19 -12.92 -8.70 -11.34
CA SER A 19 -13.70 -9.20 -12.48
C SER A 19 -14.57 -10.41 -12.17
N THR A 20 -14.27 -11.14 -11.10
CA THR A 20 -15.04 -12.31 -10.63
C THR A 20 -16.14 -11.96 -9.63
N GLY A 21 -16.33 -10.67 -9.32
CA GLY A 21 -17.31 -10.23 -8.33
C GLY A 21 -16.81 -10.29 -6.87
N GLU A 22 -15.57 -10.71 -6.64
CA GLU A 22 -14.97 -10.79 -5.31
C GLU A 22 -14.18 -9.53 -4.96
N TYR A 23 -14.22 -9.13 -3.69
CA TYR A 23 -13.40 -8.04 -3.18
C TYR A 23 -11.90 -8.37 -3.28
N GLN A 24 -11.16 -7.46 -3.88
CA GLN A 24 -9.71 -7.58 -4.03
C GLN A 24 -9.01 -7.47 -2.69
N HIS A 25 -7.91 -8.23 -2.54
CA HIS A 25 -7.04 -8.16 -1.37
C HIS A 25 -5.70 -7.56 -1.78
N PHE A 26 -5.25 -6.56 -1.02
CA PHE A 26 -3.95 -5.93 -1.22
C PHE A 26 -3.07 -6.04 0.02
N CYS A 27 -1.78 -5.88 -0.18
CA CYS A 27 -0.81 -5.79 0.90
C CYS A 27 -0.71 -4.32 1.32
N ALA A 28 -1.24 -3.99 2.49
CA ALA A 28 -1.22 -2.65 3.03
C ALA A 28 -0.11 -2.50 4.07
N CYS A 29 0.67 -1.45 3.93
CA CYS A 29 1.70 -1.05 4.88
C CYS A 29 1.08 -0.52 6.16
N ARG A 30 1.91 -0.50 7.22
CA ARG A 30 1.58 0.25 8.44
C ARG A 30 1.38 1.71 8.06
N ALA A 31 0.44 2.38 8.72
CA ALA A 31 0.19 3.81 8.47
C ALA A 31 1.49 4.61 8.66
N GLY A 32 1.80 5.50 7.71
CA GLY A 32 3.05 6.28 7.71
C GLY A 32 4.28 5.53 7.21
N TYR A 33 4.13 4.29 6.72
CA TYR A 33 5.21 3.52 6.10
C TYR A 33 4.92 3.20 4.64
N LYS A 34 5.98 3.08 3.85
CA LYS A 34 6.00 2.80 2.43
C LYS A 34 7.11 1.81 2.07
N ALA A 35 7.14 1.35 0.83
CA ALA A 35 8.17 0.44 0.34
C ALA A 35 9.48 1.17 0.03
N GLU A 36 10.61 0.47 0.22
CA GLU A 36 11.92 0.92 -0.26
C GLU A 36 12.08 0.51 -1.73
N VAL A 37 11.42 1.23 -2.63
CA VAL A 37 11.62 1.04 -4.07
C VAL A 37 12.40 2.21 -4.61
N SER A 38 13.71 2.06 -4.51
CA SER A 38 14.71 3.04 -4.95
C SER A 38 14.65 3.33 -6.46
N HIS A 39 13.99 2.49 -7.26
CA HIS A 39 13.71 2.73 -8.68
C HIS A 39 12.43 2.00 -9.13
N ASP A 40 11.26 2.51 -8.76
CA ASP A 40 10.04 2.11 -9.48
C ASP A 40 10.17 2.54 -10.95
N ASP A 41 10.08 1.60 -11.88
CA ASP A 41 10.03 1.91 -13.31
C ASP A 41 8.78 2.76 -13.60
N PRO A 42 8.88 3.81 -14.45
CA PRO A 42 7.74 4.62 -14.87
C PRO A 42 6.79 3.77 -15.73
N GLY A 43 5.91 3.03 -15.06
CA GLY A 43 4.97 2.10 -15.67
C GLY A 43 4.70 0.85 -14.84
N THR A 44 5.49 0.55 -13.81
CA THR A 44 5.28 -0.64 -12.97
C THR A 44 5.54 -0.36 -11.50
N LEU A 45 4.91 0.68 -10.95
CA LEU A 45 5.00 1.04 -9.54
C LEU A 45 4.77 -0.17 -8.63
N SER A 46 5.64 -0.33 -7.64
CA SER A 46 5.55 -1.41 -6.65
C SER A 46 4.72 -1.02 -5.44
N GLN A 47 4.37 0.27 -5.36
CA GLN A 47 3.52 0.86 -4.35
C GLN A 47 2.55 1.88 -4.93
N TRP A 48 1.38 2.03 -4.29
CA TRP A 48 0.36 2.98 -4.65
C TRP A 48 -0.49 3.35 -3.43
N ARG A 49 -1.23 4.44 -3.52
CA ARG A 49 -2.31 4.78 -2.59
C ARG A 49 -3.65 4.55 -3.26
N LEU A 50 -4.71 4.51 -2.46
CA LEU A 50 -6.07 4.45 -2.97
C LEU A 50 -6.84 5.65 -2.43
N LEU A 51 -7.71 6.24 -3.26
CA LEU A 51 -8.75 7.16 -2.80
C LEU A 51 -9.84 6.37 -2.06
N TRP A 52 -9.51 5.86 -0.87
CA TRP A 52 -10.38 5.03 -0.06
C TRP A 52 -10.64 5.68 1.31
N PRO A 53 -11.87 6.14 1.57
CA PRO A 53 -12.24 6.73 2.86
C PRO A 53 -11.85 5.87 4.06
N GLY A 54 -11.11 6.45 4.99
CA GLY A 54 -10.61 5.79 6.21
C GLY A 54 -9.35 4.93 6.03
N GLN A 55 -8.78 4.86 4.82
CA GLN A 55 -7.52 4.16 4.52
C GLN A 55 -6.52 5.04 3.77
N GLU A 56 -6.73 6.35 3.77
CA GLU A 56 -5.94 7.33 3.03
C GLU A 56 -4.48 7.38 3.50
N SER A 57 -4.25 7.07 4.78
CA SER A 57 -2.90 7.00 5.39
C SER A 57 -2.11 5.74 5.01
N ARG A 58 -2.73 4.82 4.25
CA ARG A 58 -2.11 3.55 3.89
C ARG A 58 -1.51 3.59 2.50
N VAL A 59 -0.30 3.04 2.41
CA VAL A 59 0.34 2.66 1.16
C VAL A 59 0.09 1.18 0.91
N PHE A 60 -0.25 0.83 -0.31
CA PHE A 60 -0.44 -0.54 -0.78
C PHE A 60 0.75 -0.93 -1.63
N VAL A 61 1.16 -2.19 -1.56
CA VAL A 61 2.33 -2.72 -2.25
C VAL A 61 2.02 -4.05 -2.94
N LYS A 62 2.86 -4.43 -3.90
CA LYS A 62 2.81 -5.77 -4.51
C LYS A 62 3.10 -6.86 -3.45
N PRO A 63 2.59 -8.09 -3.63
CA PRO A 63 2.94 -9.21 -2.77
C PRO A 63 4.46 -9.41 -2.68
N GLY A 64 4.96 -9.77 -1.50
CA GLY A 64 6.39 -9.98 -1.25
C GLY A 64 7.23 -8.71 -1.05
N ILE A 65 6.69 -7.51 -1.34
CA ILE A 65 7.40 -6.25 -1.12
C ILE A 65 7.32 -5.85 0.36
N ASP A 66 8.47 -5.56 0.94
CA ASP A 66 8.54 -5.01 2.28
C ASP A 66 8.26 -3.51 2.29
N CYS A 67 7.75 -3.01 3.42
CA CYS A 67 7.48 -1.59 3.59
C CYS A 67 7.81 -1.11 4.98
N ASN A 68 9.12 -1.01 5.20
CA ASN A 68 9.71 -0.55 6.44
C ASN A 68 10.24 0.89 6.37
N VAL A 69 10.04 1.57 5.24
CA VAL A 69 10.48 2.96 5.05
C VAL A 69 9.44 3.91 5.60
N LEU A 70 9.85 4.85 6.45
CA LEU A 70 8.97 5.93 6.90
C LEU A 70 8.70 6.88 5.74
N CYS A 71 7.43 7.28 5.60
CA CYS A 71 7.05 8.31 4.66
C CYS A 71 7.57 9.69 5.10
N VAL A 72 7.71 10.59 4.13
CA VAL A 72 7.80 12.02 4.42
C VAL A 72 6.49 12.46 5.08
N ASP A 73 6.63 13.31 6.10
CA ASP A 73 5.51 13.86 6.87
C ASP A 73 4.56 12.79 7.44
N TRP A 74 5.08 11.62 7.83
CA TRP A 74 4.31 10.51 8.42
C TRP A 74 3.43 10.93 9.62
N VAL A 75 3.78 12.03 10.29
CA VAL A 75 3.03 12.64 11.40
C VAL A 75 1.70 13.26 10.98
N MET A 76 1.48 13.53 9.68
CA MET A 76 0.24 14.11 9.15
C MET A 76 -0.89 13.09 8.99
N GLY A 77 -0.67 11.83 9.40
CA GLY A 77 -1.71 10.79 9.41
C GLY A 77 -2.19 10.45 8.00
N ALA A 78 -3.45 10.75 7.68
CA ALA A 78 -4.02 10.57 6.34
C ALA A 78 -3.33 11.42 5.26
N GLY A 79 -2.74 12.55 5.68
CA GLY A 79 -1.88 13.38 4.85
C GLY A 79 -0.41 12.95 4.84
N GLY A 80 -0.05 11.82 5.45
CA GLY A 80 1.30 11.26 5.29
C GLY A 80 1.46 10.57 3.94
N CYS A 81 2.72 10.31 3.54
CA CYS A 81 3.02 9.51 2.34
C CYS A 81 2.52 10.11 1.02
N HIS A 82 2.43 11.45 0.92
CA HIS A 82 2.05 12.11 -0.35
C HIS A 82 3.07 11.92 -1.47
N GLU A 83 4.30 11.52 -1.14
CA GLU A 83 5.27 11.14 -2.18
C GLU A 83 4.90 9.84 -2.92
N VAL A 84 3.96 9.05 -2.39
CA VAL A 84 3.44 7.86 -3.08
C VAL A 84 2.22 8.27 -3.93
N PRO A 85 2.21 7.94 -5.23
CA PRO A 85 1.11 8.30 -6.13
C PRO A 85 -0.20 7.59 -5.76
N LEU A 86 -1.31 8.28 -6.05
CA LEU A 86 -2.68 7.75 -6.01
C LEU A 86 -3.02 6.96 -7.28
#